data_AF-A0A972LB81-F1
#
_entry.id   AF-A0A972LB81-F1
#
_cell.length_a   1.000
_cell.length_b   1.000
_cell.length_c   1.000
_cell.angle_alpha   90.00
_cell.angle_beta   90.00
_cell.angle_gamma   90.00
#
_symmetry.space_group_name_H-M   'P 1'
#
loop_
_entity.id
_entity.type
_entity.pdbx_description
1 polymer ?
#
loop_
_entity_poly.entity_id
_entity_poly.type
_entity_poly.pdbx_seq_one_letter_code
_entity_poly.pdbx_strand_id
1 'polypeptide(L)'
;MVDSRAFAQQRKNSVRLQGFTLIELLVVLVIMAILLSIAVPGYQTYVDRTRRADAQAALVLLSGAMERFYTENNSYLGAANGGGNTGAPGIFNTTVPLDGGTANYNLTINAATATTFTLRATPVGVQDGDGLLEYTNAGVRRWDKNDDGDTGDAGEDNWSR
;
A
#
# COMPACT_ATOMS: atom_id res chain seq x y z
N MET A 1 -69.08 -37.25 46.28
CA MET A 1 -69.05 -37.34 44.81
C MET A 1 -67.73 -36.73 44.36
N VAL A 2 -66.98 -37.52 43.62
CA VAL A 2 -65.57 -37.39 43.21
C VAL A 2 -65.36 -36.11 42.39
N ASP A 3 -64.21 -35.43 42.55
CA ASP A 3 -63.42 -35.07 41.37
C ASP A 3 -61.93 -34.85 41.69
N SER A 4 -61.17 -35.92 41.46
CA SER A 4 -59.72 -35.94 41.39
C SER A 4 -59.25 -35.21 40.13
N ARG A 5 -58.63 -34.04 40.27
CA ARG A 5 -57.83 -33.44 39.20
C ARG A 5 -56.36 -33.56 39.54
N ALA A 6 -55.77 -34.66 39.05
CA ALA A 6 -54.33 -34.83 38.99
C ALA A 6 -53.75 -33.80 38.00
N PHE A 7 -53.01 -32.82 38.51
CA PHE A 7 -52.21 -31.93 37.68
C PHE A 7 -51.02 -32.70 37.11
N ALA A 8 -51.06 -33.00 35.82
CA ALA A 8 -49.95 -33.58 35.09
C ALA A 8 -48.77 -32.59 35.11
N GLN A 9 -47.67 -33.00 35.74
CA GLN A 9 -46.45 -32.22 35.84
C GLN A 9 -45.73 -32.19 34.48
N GLN A 10 -45.86 -31.09 33.75
CA GLN A 10 -45.10 -30.83 32.52
C GLN A 10 -43.60 -30.90 32.81
N ARG A 11 -42.92 -31.93 32.30
CA ARG A 11 -41.45 -31.99 32.27
C ARG A 11 -40.95 -30.93 31.29
N LYS A 12 -40.43 -29.81 31.79
CA LYS A 12 -39.62 -28.87 31.00
C LYS A 12 -38.35 -29.61 30.57
N ASN A 13 -38.24 -29.95 29.28
CA ASN A 13 -36.98 -30.42 28.71
C ASN A 13 -35.99 -29.24 28.70
N SER A 14 -35.11 -29.20 29.68
CA SER A 14 -33.96 -28.30 29.67
C SER A 14 -32.96 -28.80 28.62
N VAL A 15 -32.86 -28.12 27.48
CA VAL A 15 -31.79 -28.35 26.51
C VAL A 15 -30.47 -28.05 27.25
N ARG A 16 -29.63 -29.07 27.42
CA ARG A 16 -28.29 -28.88 27.99
C ARG A 16 -27.42 -28.21 26.93
N LEU A 17 -26.94 -27.01 27.20
CA LEU A 17 -25.88 -26.40 26.41
C LEU A 17 -24.61 -27.22 26.61
N GLN A 18 -24.19 -27.95 25.57
CA GLN A 18 -22.88 -28.59 25.55
C GLN A 18 -21.81 -27.51 25.30
N GLY A 19 -20.83 -27.43 26.18
CA GLY A 19 -19.68 -26.55 26.03
C GLY A 19 -18.52 -27.25 25.34
N PHE A 20 -17.65 -26.48 24.68
CA PHE A 20 -16.39 -26.98 24.12
C PHE A 20 -15.43 -27.42 25.23
N THR A 21 -14.67 -28.47 24.95
CA THR A 21 -13.58 -28.93 25.83
C THR A 21 -12.33 -28.07 25.62
N LEU A 22 -11.47 -28.03 26.64
CA LEU A 22 -10.20 -27.31 26.57
C LEU A 22 -9.28 -27.91 25.49
N ILE A 23 -9.34 -29.22 25.28
CA ILE A 23 -8.54 -29.89 24.25
C ILE A 23 -9.02 -29.55 22.83
N GLU A 24 -10.33 -29.39 22.62
CA GLU A 24 -10.87 -28.95 21.32
C GLU A 24 -10.37 -27.54 20.97
N LEU A 25 -10.34 -26.62 21.93
CA LEU A 25 -9.75 -25.30 21.69
C LEU A 25 -8.25 -25.35 21.40
N LEU A 26 -7.48 -26.21 22.08
CA LEU A 26 -6.05 -26.35 21.80
C LEU A 26 -5.80 -26.85 20.38
N VAL A 27 -6.55 -27.85 19.90
CA VAL A 27 -6.42 -28.35 18.53
C VAL A 27 -6.80 -27.27 17.51
N VAL A 28 -7.88 -26.51 17.75
CA VAL A 28 -8.29 -25.40 16.89
C VAL A 28 -7.20 -24.33 16.81
N LEU A 29 -6.59 -23.95 17.93
CA LEU A 29 -5.51 -22.97 17.96
C LEU A 29 -4.26 -23.44 17.22
N VAL A 30 -3.90 -24.72 17.33
CA VAL A 30 -2.78 -25.31 16.59
C VAL A 30 -3.02 -25.22 15.08
N ILE A 31 -4.22 -25.59 14.61
CA ILE A 31 -4.57 -25.49 13.19
C ILE A 31 -4.54 -24.03 12.73
N MET A 32 -5.10 -23.10 13.52
CA MET A 32 -5.09 -21.66 13.22
C MET A 32 -3.67 -21.11 13.11
N ALA A 33 -2.76 -21.51 14.01
CA ALA A 33 -1.37 -21.07 13.97
C ALA A 33 -0.64 -21.52 12.69
N ILE A 34 -0.89 -22.76 12.25
CA ILE A 34 -0.32 -23.29 11.00
C ILE A 34 -0.84 -22.48 9.81
N LEU A 35 -2.15 -22.22 9.73
CA LEU A 35 -2.74 -21.44 8.65
C LEU A 35 -2.21 -20.00 8.60
N LEU A 36 -2.10 -19.34 9.76
CA LEU A 36 -1.61 -17.96 9.86
C LEU A 36 -0.15 -17.84 9.40
N SER A 37 0.69 -18.85 9.66
CA SER A 37 2.10 -18.83 9.25
C SER A 37 2.29 -18.69 7.73
N ILE A 38 1.33 -19.17 6.93
CA ILE A 38 1.36 -19.09 5.46
C ILE A 38 0.56 -17.87 4.98
N ALA A 39 -0.57 -17.57 5.63
CA ALA A 39 -1.48 -16.51 5.19
C ALA A 39 -0.90 -15.10 5.37
N VAL A 40 -0.23 -14.83 6.49
CA VAL A 40 0.28 -13.50 6.84
C VAL A 40 1.34 -12.97 5.84
N PRO A 41 2.43 -13.69 5.51
CA PRO A 41 3.43 -13.18 4.58
C PRO A 41 2.87 -12.99 3.16
N GLY A 42 1.94 -13.86 2.74
CA GLY A 42 1.27 -13.72 1.44
C GLY A 42 0.41 -12.45 1.35
N TYR A 43 -0.31 -12.11 2.42
CA TYR A 43 -1.10 -10.89 2.47
C TYR A 43 -0.23 -9.62 2.46
N GLN A 44 0.87 -9.60 3.23
CA GLN A 44 1.81 -8.47 3.24
C GLN A 44 2.35 -8.17 1.83
N THR A 45 2.84 -9.20 1.14
CA THR A 45 3.35 -9.06 -0.23
C THR A 45 2.31 -8.48 -1.21
N TYR A 46 1.03 -8.84 -1.03
CA TYR A 46 -0.05 -8.30 -1.86
C TYR A 46 -0.31 -6.81 -1.59
N VAL A 47 -0.32 -6.43 -0.31
CA VAL A 47 -0.49 -5.03 0.11
C VAL A 47 0.67 -4.17 -0.38
N ASP A 48 1.91 -4.65 -0.28
CA ASP A 48 3.10 -3.92 -0.72
C ASP A 48 3.07 -3.67 -2.23
N ARG A 49 2.67 -4.68 -3.01
CA ARG A 49 2.43 -4.52 -4.46
C ARG A 49 1.35 -3.48 -4.77
N THR A 50 0.29 -3.45 -3.95
CA THR A 50 -0.82 -2.49 -4.14
C THR A 50 -0.34 -1.06 -3.87
N ARG A 51 0.36 -0.83 -2.76
CA ARG A 51 0.95 0.48 -2.42
C ARG A 51 1.93 0.97 -3.48
N ARG A 52 2.72 0.05 -4.05
CA ARG A 52 3.61 0.37 -5.15
C ARG A 52 2.85 0.76 -6.42
N ALA A 53 1.78 0.05 -6.75
CA ALA A 53 0.93 0.41 -7.88
C ALA A 53 0.33 1.82 -7.71
N ASP A 54 -0.05 2.20 -6.48
CA ASP A 54 -0.50 3.55 -6.17
C ASP A 54 0.61 4.58 -6.41
N ALA A 55 1.85 4.28 -6.02
CA ALA A 55 3.00 5.15 -6.27
C ALA A 55 3.33 5.30 -7.77
N GLN A 56 3.26 4.20 -8.52
CA GLN A 56 3.42 4.21 -9.98
C GLN A 56 2.36 5.09 -10.65
N ALA A 57 1.09 4.97 -10.24
CA ALA A 57 0.02 5.82 -10.73
C ALA A 57 0.25 7.29 -10.35
N ALA A 58 0.68 7.57 -9.13
CA ALA A 58 0.99 8.92 -8.68
C ALA A 58 2.14 9.56 -9.45
N LEU A 59 3.19 8.81 -9.82
CA LEU A 59 4.28 9.31 -10.67
C LEU A 59 3.79 9.68 -12.08
N VAL A 60 2.89 8.88 -12.66
CA VAL A 60 2.28 9.22 -13.96
C VAL A 60 1.44 10.49 -13.85
N LEU A 61 0.64 10.64 -12.78
CA LEU A 61 -0.13 11.86 -12.54
C LEU A 61 0.77 13.09 -12.32
N LEU A 62 1.84 12.94 -11.54
CA LEU A 62 2.84 13.99 -11.34
C LEU A 62 3.52 14.38 -12.66
N SER A 63 3.82 13.41 -13.54
CA SER A 63 4.35 13.71 -14.88
C SER A 63 3.37 14.57 -15.70
N GLY A 64 2.07 14.28 -15.63
CA GLY A 64 1.05 15.12 -16.25
C GLY A 64 0.99 16.53 -15.67
N ALA A 65 1.20 16.67 -14.35
CA ALA A 65 1.32 17.99 -13.71
C ALA A 65 2.57 18.74 -14.19
N MET A 66 3.70 18.06 -14.38
CA MET A 66 4.92 18.65 -14.96
C MET A 66 4.66 19.17 -16.39
N GLU A 67 3.97 18.39 -17.24
CA GLU A 67 3.64 18.84 -18.61
C GLU A 67 2.72 20.07 -18.62
N ARG A 68 1.74 20.11 -17.71
CA ARG A 68 0.89 21.29 -17.53
C ARG A 68 1.72 22.50 -17.10
N PHE A 69 2.61 22.33 -16.12
CA PHE A 69 3.49 23.39 -15.66
C PHE A 69 4.38 23.93 -16.79
N TYR A 70 4.93 23.04 -17.63
CA TYR A 70 5.71 23.44 -18.81
C TYR A 70 4.88 24.24 -19.81
N THR A 71 3.62 23.85 -20.05
CA THR A 71 2.72 24.59 -20.96
C THR A 71 2.47 26.02 -20.48
N GLU A 72 2.42 26.23 -19.17
CA GLU A 72 2.17 27.54 -18.57
C GLU A 72 3.47 28.39 -18.44
N ASN A 73 4.63 27.77 -18.28
CA ASN A 73 5.89 28.44 -17.92
C ASN A 73 7.02 28.31 -18.96
N ASN A 74 6.83 27.51 -20.01
CA ASN A 74 7.84 27.12 -21.01
C ASN A 74 9.12 26.50 -20.42
N SER A 75 9.03 25.94 -19.21
CA SER A 75 10.16 25.34 -18.48
C SER A 75 9.63 24.40 -17.39
N TYR A 76 10.37 23.32 -17.07
CA TYR A 76 10.10 22.50 -15.88
C TYR A 76 10.77 23.05 -14.60
N LEU A 77 11.64 24.06 -14.73
CA LEU A 77 12.30 24.71 -13.59
C LEU A 77 11.27 25.49 -12.75
N GLY A 78 11.40 25.44 -11.43
CA GLY A 78 10.47 26.08 -10.50
C GLY A 78 9.23 25.26 -10.11
N ALA A 79 9.11 24.01 -10.58
CA ALA A 79 7.97 23.13 -10.28
C ALA A 79 7.98 22.53 -8.86
N ALA A 80 9.09 22.61 -8.12
CA ALA A 80 9.19 22.13 -6.76
C ALA A 80 8.64 23.15 -5.75
N ASN A 81 8.42 22.70 -4.51
CA ASN A 81 7.87 23.52 -3.43
C ASN A 81 8.68 24.80 -3.23
N GLY A 82 7.99 25.92 -3.02
CA GLY A 82 8.61 27.24 -2.90
C GLY A 82 9.23 27.78 -4.19
N GLY A 83 8.92 27.21 -5.36
CA GLY A 83 9.51 27.61 -6.65
C GLY A 83 10.90 27.02 -6.90
N GLY A 84 11.25 25.93 -6.21
CA GLY A 84 12.51 25.22 -6.43
C GLY A 84 12.51 24.39 -7.72
N ASN A 85 13.70 23.92 -8.15
CA ASN A 85 13.82 23.04 -9.32
C ASN A 85 13.71 21.55 -8.97
N THR A 86 14.07 21.19 -7.73
CA THR A 86 14.13 19.81 -7.24
C THR A 86 13.59 19.72 -5.82
N GLY A 87 13.28 18.52 -5.36
CA GLY A 87 12.70 18.24 -4.05
C GLY A 87 11.21 17.94 -4.12
N ALA A 88 10.48 18.17 -3.03
CA ALA A 88 9.03 17.92 -2.98
C ALA A 88 8.30 18.74 -4.06
N PRO A 89 7.36 18.16 -4.83
CA PRO A 89 6.59 18.91 -5.82
C PRO A 89 5.84 20.09 -5.19
N GLY A 90 5.89 21.25 -5.83
CA GLY A 90 5.05 22.41 -5.48
C GLY A 90 3.73 22.44 -6.25
N ILE A 91 3.63 21.61 -7.30
CA ILE A 91 2.54 21.56 -8.27
C ILE A 91 1.61 20.35 -8.09
N PHE A 92 1.89 19.50 -7.11
CA PHE A 92 1.18 18.24 -6.89
C PHE A 92 1.33 17.76 -5.44
N ASN A 93 0.64 16.68 -5.06
CA ASN A 93 0.83 16.01 -3.78
C ASN A 93 2.28 15.55 -3.57
N THR A 94 2.72 15.53 -2.32
CA THR A 94 4.09 15.16 -1.94
C THR A 94 4.21 13.74 -1.41
N THR A 95 3.08 13.08 -1.10
CA THR A 95 3.05 11.74 -0.51
C THR A 95 1.99 10.86 -1.17
N VAL A 96 2.18 9.56 -1.09
CA VAL A 96 1.25 8.52 -1.53
C VAL A 96 0.87 7.66 -0.30
N PRO A 97 -0.40 7.33 -0.07
CA PRO A 97 -1.55 7.44 -0.99
C PRO A 97 -2.06 8.88 -1.13
N LEU A 98 -2.64 9.18 -2.30
CA LEU A 98 -3.12 10.53 -2.64
C LEU A 98 -4.41 10.92 -1.91
N ASP A 99 -5.08 9.96 -1.28
CA ASP A 99 -6.30 10.15 -0.48
C ASP A 99 -6.03 10.69 0.94
N GLY A 100 -4.76 10.91 1.30
CA GLY A 100 -4.36 11.47 2.60
C GLY A 100 -4.17 10.43 3.71
N GLY A 101 -4.12 9.13 3.38
CA GLY A 101 -3.71 8.09 4.32
C GLY A 101 -2.25 8.21 4.77
N THR A 102 -1.81 7.30 5.65
CA THR A 102 -0.41 7.22 6.08
C THR A 102 0.52 7.06 4.89
N ALA A 103 1.55 7.91 4.80
CA ALA A 103 2.50 7.89 3.70
C ALA A 103 3.24 6.56 3.61
N ASN A 104 3.19 5.94 2.43
CA ASN A 104 3.98 4.76 2.04
C ASN A 104 5.09 5.16 1.05
N TYR A 105 4.92 6.27 0.33
CA TYR A 105 5.96 6.85 -0.52
C TYR A 105 5.98 8.37 -0.43
N ASN A 106 7.16 8.96 -0.55
CA ASN A 106 7.36 10.39 -0.78
C ASN A 106 7.66 10.62 -2.27
N LEU A 107 6.96 11.57 -2.88
CA LEU A 107 7.18 12.02 -4.25
C LEU A 107 8.19 13.16 -4.28
N THR A 108 9.13 13.10 -5.21
CA THR A 108 10.15 14.13 -5.42
C THR A 108 10.42 14.36 -6.90
N ILE A 109 10.76 15.61 -7.23
CA ILE A 109 11.44 15.98 -8.47
C ILE A 109 12.93 15.82 -8.18
N ASN A 110 13.52 14.71 -8.64
CA ASN A 110 14.92 14.38 -8.40
C ASN A 110 15.86 15.25 -9.25
N ALA A 111 15.48 15.48 -10.50
CA ALA A 111 16.19 16.37 -11.42
C ALA A 111 15.19 17.10 -12.32
N ALA A 112 15.49 18.36 -12.64
CA ALA A 112 14.76 19.13 -13.64
C ALA A 112 15.73 20.03 -14.41
N THR A 113 15.55 20.09 -15.71
CA THR A 113 16.12 21.13 -16.57
C THR A 113 14.98 21.98 -17.15
N ALA A 114 15.27 22.88 -18.08
CA ALA A 114 14.20 23.56 -18.78
C ALA A 114 13.29 22.58 -19.54
N THR A 115 13.82 21.47 -20.05
CA THR A 115 13.13 20.59 -21.02
C THR A 115 13.10 19.10 -20.65
N THR A 116 13.65 18.73 -19.50
CA THR A 116 13.65 17.34 -19.01
C THR A 116 13.39 17.28 -17.52
N PHE A 117 12.91 16.14 -17.04
CA PHE A 117 12.77 15.88 -15.61
C PHE A 117 12.94 14.40 -15.27
N THR A 118 13.28 14.15 -14.01
CA THR A 118 13.28 12.84 -13.37
C THR A 118 12.50 12.95 -12.07
N LEU A 119 11.44 12.15 -11.95
CA LEU A 119 10.58 12.04 -10.78
C LEU A 119 10.91 10.76 -10.02
N ARG A 120 10.83 10.81 -8.69
CA ARG A 120 11.02 9.64 -7.84
C ARG A 120 9.90 9.48 -6.83
N ALA A 121 9.54 8.23 -6.55
CA ALA A 121 8.76 7.84 -5.40
C ALA A 121 9.67 7.01 -4.49
N THR A 122 10.02 7.57 -3.33
CA THR A 122 10.88 6.90 -2.34
C THR A 122 10.02 6.24 -1.28
N PRO A 123 10.15 4.92 -1.05
CA PRO A 123 9.37 4.23 -0.03
C PRO A 123 9.64 4.80 1.37
N VAL A 124 8.62 4.79 2.22
CA VAL A 124 8.72 5.21 3.62
C VAL A 124 7.78 4.38 4.52
N GLY A 125 8.03 4.43 5.82
CA GLY A 125 7.14 3.83 6.81
C GLY A 125 7.09 2.31 6.66
N VAL A 126 5.91 1.76 6.46
CA VAL A 126 5.71 0.30 6.33
C VAL A 126 6.16 -0.26 4.98
N GLN A 127 6.50 0.60 4.02
CA GLN A 127 7.00 0.24 2.71
C GLN A 127 8.52 0.40 2.60
N ASP A 128 9.20 0.87 3.66
CA ASP A 128 10.64 1.06 3.68
C ASP A 128 11.37 -0.25 3.29
N GLY A 129 12.40 -0.15 2.45
CA GLY A 129 13.08 -1.33 1.87
C GLY A 129 12.44 -1.93 0.61
N ASP A 130 11.32 -1.37 0.11
CA ASP A 130 10.68 -1.86 -1.14
C ASP A 130 11.37 -1.33 -2.41
N GLY A 131 12.36 -0.45 -2.25
CA GLY A 131 13.10 0.16 -3.33
C GLY A 131 12.39 1.32 -4.01
N LEU A 132 13.18 2.29 -4.52
CA LEU A 132 12.64 3.51 -5.11
C LEU A 132 12.11 3.30 -6.53
N LEU A 133 11.10 4.08 -6.91
CA LEU A 133 10.58 4.12 -8.27
C LEU A 133 11.00 5.41 -8.96
N GLU A 134 11.37 5.33 -10.24
CA GLU A 134 11.72 6.47 -11.07
C GLU A 134 10.84 6.56 -12.31
N TYR A 135 10.48 7.79 -12.69
CA TYR A 135 9.78 8.12 -13.93
C TYR A 135 10.39 9.36 -14.58
N THR A 136 10.64 9.33 -15.89
CA THR A 136 11.24 10.47 -16.61
C THR A 136 10.28 11.07 -17.64
N ASN A 137 10.60 12.27 -18.15
CA ASN A 137 9.84 12.91 -19.23
C ASN A 137 9.83 12.09 -20.54
N ALA A 138 10.80 11.19 -20.73
CA ALA A 138 10.84 10.27 -21.86
C ALA A 138 9.98 9.01 -21.65
N GLY A 139 9.27 8.89 -20.52
CA GLY A 139 8.46 7.72 -20.17
C GLY A 139 9.27 6.52 -19.69
N VAL A 140 10.58 6.66 -19.46
CA VAL A 140 11.41 5.62 -18.83
C VAL A 140 10.91 5.41 -17.41
N ARG A 141 10.74 4.12 -17.07
CA ARG A 141 10.24 3.65 -15.77
C ARG A 141 11.31 2.77 -15.17
N ARG A 142 11.74 3.05 -13.95
CA ARG A 142 12.67 2.17 -13.24
C ARG A 142 12.19 1.86 -11.85
N TRP A 143 12.54 0.67 -11.38
CA TRP A 143 12.33 0.25 -10.01
C TRP A 143 13.64 -0.35 -9.51
N ASP A 144 14.25 0.36 -8.57
CA ASP A 144 15.37 -0.12 -7.76
C ASP A 144 14.84 -1.31 -6.95
N LYS A 145 15.10 -2.55 -7.37
CA LYS A 145 14.51 -3.74 -6.73
C LYS A 145 15.33 -4.20 -5.53
N ASN A 146 16.61 -3.86 -5.53
CA ASN A 146 17.56 -4.29 -4.52
C ASN A 146 17.72 -3.25 -3.38
N ASP A 147 17.08 -2.08 -3.52
CA ASP A 147 17.10 -0.94 -2.59
C ASP A 147 18.51 -0.43 -2.31
N ASP A 148 19.37 -0.40 -3.33
CA ASP A 148 20.75 0.08 -3.21
C ASP A 148 20.91 1.58 -3.53
N GLY A 149 19.83 2.23 -3.99
CA GLY A 149 19.76 3.66 -4.30
C GLY A 149 20.17 4.02 -5.73
N ASP A 150 20.61 3.06 -6.53
CA ASP A 150 20.73 3.17 -7.99
C ASP A 150 19.49 2.57 -8.67
N THR A 151 19.20 3.03 -9.88
CA THR A 151 18.14 2.47 -10.74
C THR A 151 18.68 2.08 -12.12
N GLY A 152 19.98 2.19 -12.31
CA GLY A 152 20.69 1.91 -13.55
C GLY A 152 21.08 0.44 -13.73
N ASP A 153 20.72 -0.43 -12.80
CA ASP A 153 21.14 -1.82 -12.78
C ASP A 153 20.37 -2.71 -13.77
N ALA A 154 21.04 -3.78 -14.19
CA ALA A 154 20.45 -4.77 -15.08
C ALA A 154 19.24 -5.45 -14.41
N GLY A 155 18.05 -5.24 -14.98
CA GLY A 155 16.80 -5.79 -14.45
C GLY A 155 15.88 -4.77 -13.77
N GLU A 156 16.32 -3.50 -13.71
CA GLU A 156 15.59 -2.39 -13.07
C GLU A 156 14.96 -1.42 -14.07
N ASP A 157 15.10 -1.69 -15.37
CA ASP A 157 14.63 -0.87 -16.48
C ASP A 157 13.10 -0.85 -16.67
N ASN A 158 12.34 -1.36 -15.70
CA ASN A 158 10.89 -1.35 -15.73
C ASN A 158 10.29 -1.50 -14.33
N TRP A 159 9.00 -1.21 -14.23
CA TRP A 159 8.18 -1.40 -13.03
C TRP A 159 7.60 -2.80 -12.87
N SER A 160 7.92 -3.72 -13.79
CA SER A 160 7.40 -5.09 -13.74
C SER A 160 8.20 -5.93 -12.73
N ARG A 161 7.53 -6.92 -12.16
CA ARG A 161 8.13 -7.82 -11.16
C ARG A 161 9.01 -8.85 -11.83
#